data_AF-B2BGK0-F1
#
_entry.id   AF-B2BGK0-F1
#
_cell.length_a   1.000
_cell.length_b   1.000
_cell.length_c   1.000
_cell.angle_alpha   90.00
_cell.angle_beta   90.00
_cell.angle_gamma   90.00
#
_symmetry.space_group_name_H-M   'P 1'
#
loop_
_entity.id
_entity.type
_entity.pdbx_description
1 polymer ?
#
loop_
_entity_poly.entity_id
_entity_poly.type
_entity_poly.pdbx_seq_one_letter_code
_entity_poly.pdbx_strand_id
1 'polypeptide(L)'
;CFGPAYEFAMIVDTDLSRRKVRDKIHIKFVTSEPYIGHLGLGGIGDSKGLLESEMRGRHIPWITNAKTNKFEEGKAFVSELNDDGSVKKEHEVEFDVAMMLPSFFGVDAVAQVEGLCNPRGFVMIDKHQRNPTYKNIFSAGVCVTIPPVEATPVPTGAPKTGYMIESMV
;
A
#
# COMPACT_ATOMS: atom_id res chain seq x y z
N CYS A 1 -1.36 1.94 2.43
CA CYS A 1 -2.52 1.39 3.16
C CYS A 1 -2.58 -0.08 2.76
N PHE A 2 -2.04 -1.01 3.57
CA PHE A 2 -1.82 -2.39 3.13
C PHE A 2 -2.81 -3.39 3.73
N GLY A 3 -3.29 -3.14 4.95
CA GLY A 3 -4.26 -4.01 5.64
C GLY A 3 -5.46 -4.41 4.78
N PRO A 4 -6.14 -3.48 4.09
CA PRO A 4 -7.28 -3.82 3.24
C PRO A 4 -6.96 -4.75 2.07
N ALA A 5 -5.70 -4.80 1.59
CA ALA A 5 -5.31 -5.75 0.55
C ALA A 5 -5.30 -7.18 1.09
N TYR A 6 -4.72 -7.38 2.28
CA TYR A 6 -4.76 -8.67 2.97
C TYR A 6 -6.19 -9.10 3.30
N GLU A 7 -6.98 -8.18 3.86
CA GLU A 7 -8.39 -8.41 4.17
C GLU A 7 -9.15 -8.87 2.93
N PHE A 8 -9.04 -8.12 1.82
CA PHE A 8 -9.73 -8.45 0.58
C PHE A 8 -9.36 -9.84 0.05
N ALA A 9 -8.06 -10.17 0.02
CA ALA A 9 -7.61 -11.49 -0.42
C ALA A 9 -8.19 -12.62 0.47
N MET A 10 -8.24 -12.42 1.79
CA MET A 10 -8.73 -13.42 2.74
C MET A 10 -10.26 -13.58 2.70
N ILE A 11 -11.02 -12.49 2.54
CA ILE A 11 -12.48 -12.58 2.43
C ILE A 11 -12.91 -13.21 1.09
N VAL A 12 -12.19 -12.94 0.00
CA VAL A 12 -12.44 -13.57 -1.31
C VAL A 12 -12.16 -15.06 -1.23
N ASP A 13 -11.01 -15.47 -0.68
CA ASP A 13 -10.66 -16.87 -0.44
C ASP A 13 -11.74 -17.60 0.39
N THR A 14 -12.23 -16.94 1.45
CA THR A 14 -13.28 -17.47 2.33
C THR A 14 -14.63 -17.60 1.61
N ASP A 15 -15.03 -16.61 0.81
CA ASP A 15 -16.28 -16.65 0.05
C ASP A 15 -16.25 -17.75 -1.03
N LEU A 16 -15.15 -17.88 -1.78
CA LEU A 16 -14.95 -18.94 -2.77
C LEU A 16 -14.98 -20.34 -2.12
N SER A 17 -14.43 -20.47 -0.92
CA SER A 17 -14.46 -21.71 -0.14
C SER A 17 -15.89 -22.06 0.31
N ARG A 18 -16.66 -21.08 0.80
CA ARG A 18 -18.08 -21.28 1.16
C ARG A 18 -18.93 -21.69 -0.04
N ARG A 19 -18.62 -21.18 -1.23
CA ARG A 19 -19.25 -21.54 -2.50
C ARG A 19 -18.75 -22.88 -3.08
N LYS A 20 -17.74 -23.50 -2.46
CA LYS A 20 -17.14 -24.78 -2.89
C LYS A 20 -16.53 -24.71 -4.31
N VAL A 21 -15.90 -23.58 -4.63
CA VAL A 21 -15.23 -23.36 -5.94
C VAL A 21 -13.78 -22.89 -5.80
N ARG A 22 -13.24 -22.80 -4.57
CA ARG A 22 -11.89 -22.29 -4.31
C ARG A 22 -10.78 -23.10 -5.00
N ASP A 23 -10.98 -24.40 -5.17
CA ASP A 23 -10.08 -25.32 -5.87
C ASP A 23 -9.93 -24.99 -7.37
N LYS A 24 -10.90 -24.28 -7.95
CA LYS A 24 -10.92 -23.91 -9.36
C LYS A 24 -10.29 -22.54 -9.63
N ILE A 25 -9.96 -21.77 -8.59
CA ILE A 25 -9.56 -20.37 -8.70
C ILE A 25 -8.17 -20.18 -8.09
N HIS A 26 -7.26 -19.57 -8.85
CA HIS A 26 -5.95 -19.18 -8.34
C HIS A 26 -5.99 -17.77 -7.79
N ILE A 27 -5.39 -17.55 -6.61
CA ILE A 27 -5.24 -16.22 -6.01
C ILE A 27 -3.74 -15.96 -5.84
N LYS A 28 -3.25 -14.85 -6.38
CA LYS A 28 -1.87 -14.39 -6.19
C LYS A 28 -1.88 -13.01 -5.57
N PHE A 29 -1.03 -12.82 -4.55
CA PHE A 29 -0.89 -11.54 -3.88
C PHE A 29 0.36 -10.81 -4.36
N VAL A 30 0.22 -9.55 -4.75
CA VAL A 30 1.35 -8.73 -5.22
C VAL A 30 1.41 -7.49 -4.33
N THR A 31 2.56 -7.22 -3.72
CA THR A 31 2.74 -6.08 -2.83
C THR A 31 4.10 -5.40 -3.01
N SER A 32 4.09 -4.07 -2.87
CA SER A 32 5.31 -3.27 -2.80
C SER A 32 6.04 -3.42 -1.46
N GLU A 33 5.43 -4.06 -0.47
CA GLU A 33 6.09 -4.31 0.81
C GLU A 33 7.36 -5.17 0.63
N PRO A 34 8.42 -4.94 1.42
CA PRO A 34 9.64 -5.73 1.34
C PRO A 34 9.44 -7.18 1.81
N TYR A 35 8.49 -7.39 2.71
CA TYR A 35 8.06 -8.70 3.18
C TYR A 35 6.57 -8.62 3.58
N ILE A 36 5.91 -9.78 3.66
CA ILE A 36 4.49 -9.86 4.03
C ILE A 36 4.28 -9.35 5.46
N GLY A 37 3.34 -8.44 5.66
CA GLY A 37 3.03 -7.90 6.98
C GLY A 37 3.95 -6.77 7.45
N HIS A 38 4.72 -6.16 6.54
CA HIS A 38 5.43 -4.90 6.80
C HIS A 38 4.46 -3.74 7.11
N LEU A 39 3.31 -3.72 6.44
CA LEU A 39 2.18 -2.80 6.62
C LEU A 39 2.50 -1.31 6.43
N GLY A 40 3.68 -0.99 5.90
CA GLY A 40 4.19 0.39 5.80
C GLY A 40 4.70 0.94 7.14
N LEU A 41 4.91 0.08 8.13
CA LEU A 41 5.23 0.43 9.51
C LEU A 41 6.47 -0.29 10.05
N GLY A 42 7.22 -1.02 9.21
CA GLY A 42 8.32 -1.86 9.67
C GLY A 42 7.86 -3.15 10.37
N GLY A 43 6.59 -3.54 10.20
CA GLY A 43 5.94 -4.62 10.94
C GLY A 43 5.40 -4.18 12.31
N ILE A 44 4.37 -4.87 12.80
CA ILE A 44 3.78 -4.62 14.13
C ILE A 44 3.67 -5.96 14.86
N GLY A 45 4.41 -6.13 15.95
CA GLY A 45 4.48 -7.42 16.64
C GLY A 45 4.95 -8.53 15.70
N ASP A 46 4.22 -9.66 15.66
CA ASP A 46 4.47 -10.75 14.71
C ASP A 46 3.54 -10.69 13.48
N SER A 47 3.27 -9.49 12.96
CA SER A 47 2.47 -9.35 11.74
C SER A 47 3.03 -10.15 10.57
N LYS A 48 4.37 -10.27 10.48
CA LYS A 48 5.05 -11.07 9.46
C LYS A 48 4.72 -12.56 9.59
N GLY A 49 5.01 -13.18 10.74
CA GLY A 49 4.77 -14.60 10.94
C GLY A 49 3.30 -14.97 10.79
N LEU A 50 2.41 -14.16 11.38
CA LEU A 50 0.97 -14.35 11.30
C LEU A 50 0.45 -14.31 9.86
N LEU A 51 0.73 -13.23 9.12
CA LEU A 51 0.17 -13.05 7.77
C LEU A 51 0.79 -14.03 6.77
N GLU A 52 2.08 -14.33 6.87
CA GLU A 52 2.69 -15.35 6.03
C GLU A 52 2.10 -16.75 6.29
N SER A 53 1.83 -17.08 7.57
CA SER A 53 1.20 -18.35 7.95
C SER A 53 -0.21 -18.46 7.38
N GLU A 54 -1.03 -17.42 7.53
CA GLU A 54 -2.38 -17.35 6.99
C GLU A 54 -2.40 -17.47 5.47
N MET A 55 -1.51 -16.76 4.77
CA MET A 55 -1.43 -16.84 3.30
C MET A 55 -1.02 -18.22 2.80
N ARG A 56 -0.07 -18.90 3.49
CA ARG A 56 0.30 -20.28 3.17
C ARG A 56 -0.86 -21.25 3.44
N GLY A 57 -1.54 -21.12 4.57
CA GLY A 57 -2.70 -21.95 4.91
C GLY A 57 -3.83 -21.84 3.88
N ARG A 58 -3.96 -20.67 3.25
CA ARG A 58 -4.92 -20.39 2.17
C ARG A 58 -4.39 -20.67 0.77
N HIS A 59 -3.16 -21.17 0.64
CA HIS A 59 -2.51 -21.45 -0.65
C HIS A 59 -2.49 -20.23 -1.58
N ILE A 60 -2.20 -19.05 -1.02
CA ILE A 60 -2.08 -17.79 -1.76
C ILE A 60 -0.58 -17.50 -1.94
N PRO A 61 0.05 -17.81 -3.09
CA PRO A 61 1.41 -17.38 -3.38
C PRO A 61 1.50 -15.86 -3.50
N TRP A 62 2.68 -15.30 -3.23
CA TRP A 62 2.89 -13.85 -3.28
C TRP A 62 4.18 -13.41 -3.97
N ILE A 63 4.21 -12.13 -4.34
CA ILE A 63 5.40 -11.40 -4.82
C ILE A 63 5.54 -10.14 -3.94
N THR A 64 6.66 -10.03 -3.23
CA THR A 64 7.05 -8.83 -2.46
C THR A 64 8.09 -8.01 -3.23
N ASN A 65 8.47 -6.83 -2.72
CA ASN A 65 9.31 -5.87 -3.44
C ASN A 65 8.81 -5.61 -4.87
N ALA A 66 7.48 -5.65 -5.06
CA ALA A 66 6.87 -5.67 -6.37
C ALA A 66 6.40 -4.27 -6.77
N LYS A 67 6.98 -3.73 -7.86
CA LYS A 67 6.51 -2.53 -8.53
C LYS A 67 5.64 -2.93 -9.72
N THR A 68 4.36 -2.57 -9.68
CA THR A 68 3.49 -2.75 -10.86
C THR A 68 3.76 -1.63 -11.85
N ASN A 69 4.15 -2.01 -13.07
CA ASN A 69 4.56 -1.07 -14.12
C ASN A 69 3.37 -0.64 -14.98
N LYS A 70 2.55 -1.60 -15.39
CA LYS A 70 1.35 -1.36 -16.20
C LYS A 70 0.36 -2.52 -16.06
N PHE A 71 -0.89 -2.22 -16.41
CA PHE A 71 -1.93 -3.20 -16.62
C PHE A 71 -2.32 -3.20 -18.10
N GLU A 72 -2.53 -4.39 -18.63
CA GLU A 72 -3.19 -4.66 -19.91
C GLU A 72 -4.39 -5.58 -19.65
N GLU A 73 -5.17 -5.86 -20.70
CA GLU A 73 -6.31 -6.76 -20.59
C GLU A 73 -5.85 -8.15 -20.10
N GLY A 74 -6.33 -8.53 -18.91
CA GLY A 74 -6.03 -9.81 -18.27
C GLY A 74 -4.58 -9.99 -17.80
N LYS A 75 -3.72 -8.96 -17.81
CA LYS A 75 -2.30 -9.11 -17.45
C LYS A 75 -1.73 -7.88 -16.73
N ALA A 76 -1.01 -8.12 -15.64
CA ALA A 76 -0.23 -7.13 -14.92
C ALA A 76 1.27 -7.37 -15.13
N PHE A 77 2.01 -6.31 -15.44
CA PHE A 77 3.46 -6.35 -15.62
C PHE A 77 4.13 -5.81 -14.36
N VAL A 78 4.95 -6.62 -13.71
CA VAL A 78 5.46 -6.37 -12.36
C VAL A 78 6.97 -6.60 -12.30
N SER A 79 7.73 -5.57 -11.91
CA SER A 79 9.15 -5.72 -11.58
C SER A 79 9.29 -6.06 -10.09
N GLU A 80 9.84 -7.22 -9.77
CA GLU A 80 10.34 -7.55 -8.43
C GLU A 80 11.74 -6.94 -8.28
N LEU A 81 11.98 -6.21 -7.19
CA LEU A 81 13.26 -5.55 -6.92
C LEU A 81 14.08 -6.30 -5.87
N ASN A 82 15.40 -6.19 -5.98
CA ASN A 82 16.34 -6.50 -4.90
C ASN A 82 16.35 -5.37 -3.87
N ASP A 83 16.98 -5.61 -2.72
CA ASP A 83 17.07 -4.61 -1.64
C ASP A 83 17.83 -3.34 -2.05
N ASP A 84 18.72 -3.42 -3.03
CA ASP A 84 19.44 -2.28 -3.62
C ASP A 84 18.63 -1.51 -4.67
N GLY A 85 17.39 -1.91 -4.93
CA GLY A 85 16.49 -1.31 -5.92
C GLY A 85 16.74 -1.77 -7.37
N SER A 86 17.71 -2.65 -7.61
CA SER A 86 17.90 -3.26 -8.93
C SER A 86 16.77 -4.25 -9.26
N VAL A 87 16.44 -4.41 -10.54
CA VAL A 87 15.42 -5.38 -10.96
C VAL A 87 15.94 -6.79 -10.73
N LYS A 88 15.25 -7.54 -9.86
CA LYS A 88 15.50 -8.95 -9.61
C LYS A 88 14.85 -9.83 -10.67
N LYS A 89 13.59 -9.55 -10.99
CA LYS A 89 12.80 -10.34 -11.94
C LYS A 89 11.61 -9.56 -12.49
N GLU A 90 11.34 -9.72 -13.78
CA GLU A 90 10.09 -9.29 -14.39
C GLU A 90 9.06 -10.41 -14.36
N HIS A 91 7.83 -10.07 -13.98
CA HIS A 91 6.70 -10.99 -13.91
C HIS A 91 5.57 -10.50 -14.80
N GLU A 92 4.96 -11.44 -15.50
CA GLU A 92 3.65 -11.29 -16.12
C GLU A 92 2.65 -12.05 -15.25
N VAL A 93 1.74 -11.32 -14.61
CA VAL A 93 0.71 -11.89 -13.74
C VAL A 93 -0.62 -11.84 -14.46
N GLU A 94 -1.08 -12.99 -14.93
CA GLU A 94 -2.39 -13.15 -15.56
C GLU A 94 -3.50 -13.09 -14.52
N PHE A 95 -4.63 -12.48 -14.89
CA PHE A 95 -5.81 -12.37 -14.03
C PHE A 95 -7.10 -12.31 -14.85
N ASP A 96 -8.17 -12.91 -14.32
CA ASP A 96 -9.54 -12.63 -14.74
C ASP A 96 -10.14 -11.45 -13.97
N VAL A 97 -9.71 -11.27 -12.71
CA VAL A 97 -10.11 -10.19 -11.82
C VAL A 97 -8.89 -9.70 -11.05
N ALA A 98 -8.67 -8.39 -11.04
CA ALA A 98 -7.61 -7.74 -10.27
C ALA A 98 -8.17 -6.68 -9.32
N MET A 99 -7.62 -6.64 -8.11
CA MET A 99 -7.80 -5.55 -7.16
C MET A 99 -6.41 -5.14 -6.67
N MET A 100 -6.06 -3.88 -6.89
CA MET A 100 -4.78 -3.30 -6.48
C MET A 100 -5.05 -1.99 -5.75
N LEU A 101 -4.42 -1.82 -4.58
CA LEU A 101 -4.49 -0.55 -3.86
C LEU A 101 -3.54 0.45 -4.52
N PRO A 102 -4.04 1.61 -5.01
CA PRO A 102 -3.19 2.59 -5.65
C PRO A 102 -2.34 3.35 -4.62
N SER A 103 -1.28 3.99 -5.11
CA SER A 103 -0.58 5.03 -4.34
C SER A 103 -1.50 6.23 -4.12
N PHE A 104 -1.38 6.86 -2.95
CA PHE A 104 -2.07 8.11 -2.67
C PHE A 104 -1.22 9.31 -3.07
N PHE A 105 -1.91 10.35 -3.53
CA PHE A 105 -1.37 11.66 -3.88
C PHE A 105 -2.33 12.74 -3.38
N GLY A 106 -1.83 13.95 -3.19
CA GLY A 106 -2.70 15.10 -2.96
C GLY A 106 -3.62 15.36 -4.13
N VAL A 107 -4.82 15.85 -3.86
CA VAL A 107 -5.78 16.24 -4.90
C VAL A 107 -5.29 17.51 -5.62
N ASP A 108 -5.52 17.61 -6.93
CA ASP A 108 -4.96 18.65 -7.79
C ASP A 108 -5.21 20.07 -7.27
N ALA A 109 -6.43 20.35 -6.81
CA ALA A 109 -6.81 21.66 -6.28
C ALA A 109 -5.96 22.12 -5.07
N VAL A 110 -5.41 21.17 -4.31
CA VAL A 110 -4.54 21.44 -3.15
C VAL A 110 -3.07 21.36 -3.57
N ALA A 111 -2.70 20.36 -4.36
CA ALA A 111 -1.32 20.10 -4.77
C ALA A 111 -0.73 21.23 -5.64
N GLN A 112 -1.57 21.95 -6.39
CA GLN A 112 -1.14 23.05 -7.26
C GLN A 112 -0.92 24.38 -6.52
N VAL A 113 -1.25 24.47 -5.23
CA VAL A 113 -1.00 25.69 -4.45
C VAL A 113 0.49 25.80 -4.14
N GLU A 114 1.14 26.80 -4.73
CA GLU A 114 2.58 27.03 -4.59
C GLU A 114 2.99 27.15 -3.12
N GLY A 115 3.99 26.35 -2.70
CA GLY A 115 4.52 26.35 -1.34
C GLY A 115 3.63 25.69 -0.27
N LEU A 116 2.46 25.15 -0.63
CA LEU A 116 1.57 24.47 0.31
C LEU A 116 1.96 23.02 0.57
N CYS A 117 2.36 22.31 -0.48
CA CYS A 117 2.52 20.85 -0.48
C CYS A 117 3.94 20.40 -0.78
N ASN A 118 4.24 19.14 -0.43
CA ASN A 118 5.42 18.44 -0.93
C ASN A 118 5.24 18.02 -2.41
N PRO A 119 6.28 17.46 -3.08
CA PRO A 119 6.17 17.06 -4.49
C PRO A 119 5.10 15.99 -4.81
N ARG A 120 4.54 15.31 -3.79
CA ARG A 120 3.44 14.34 -3.96
C ARG A 120 2.07 14.95 -3.66
N GLY A 121 2.00 16.26 -3.45
CA GLY A 121 0.75 16.99 -3.22
C GLY A 121 0.23 16.94 -1.79
N PHE A 122 0.96 16.35 -0.84
CA PHE A 122 0.54 16.33 0.57
C PHE A 122 0.87 17.66 1.25
N VAL A 123 -0.07 18.21 2.02
CA VAL A 123 0.07 19.49 2.70
C VAL A 123 1.20 19.39 3.74
N MET A 124 2.13 20.35 3.72
CA MET A 124 3.15 20.47 4.75
C MET A 124 2.54 21.10 6.00
N ILE A 125 2.82 20.54 7.17
CA ILE A 125 2.27 20.99 8.45
C ILE A 125 3.35 21.07 9.53
N ASP A 126 3.17 21.97 10.50
CA ASP A 126 3.88 21.99 11.76
C ASP A 126 3.20 21.08 12.81
N LYS A 127 3.76 21.00 14.02
CA LYS A 127 3.21 20.19 15.13
C LYS A 127 1.82 20.63 15.64
N HIS A 128 1.31 21.75 15.13
CA HIS A 128 -0.02 22.28 15.43
C HIS A 128 -0.93 22.19 14.21
N GLN A 129 -0.61 21.30 13.25
CA GLN A 129 -1.43 21.01 12.07
C GLN A 129 -1.58 22.20 11.12
N ARG A 130 -0.72 23.21 11.25
CA ARG A 130 -0.74 24.44 10.47
C ARG A 130 0.33 24.44 9.40
N ASN A 131 0.03 25.00 8.23
CA ASN A 131 1.04 25.14 7.19
C ASN A 131 2.15 26.14 7.59
N PRO A 132 3.44 25.80 7.37
CA PRO A 132 4.55 26.68 7.72
C PRO A 132 4.63 27.97 6.89
N THR A 133 4.09 28.00 5.66
CA THR A 133 4.05 29.19 4.80
C THR A 133 2.76 29.98 5.03
N TYR A 134 1.61 29.33 4.84
CA TYR A 134 0.28 29.92 4.96
C TYR A 134 -0.28 29.74 6.38
N LYS A 135 -0.06 30.73 7.25
CA LYS A 135 -0.39 30.64 8.69
C LYS A 135 -1.89 30.55 9.01
N ASN A 136 -2.77 30.75 8.04
CA ASN A 136 -4.21 30.60 8.14
C ASN A 136 -4.73 29.28 7.54
N ILE A 137 -3.86 28.42 7.03
CA ILE A 137 -4.23 27.11 6.48
C ILE A 137 -3.80 26.01 7.46
N PHE A 138 -4.78 25.18 7.82
CA PHE A 138 -4.59 23.99 8.65
C PHE A 138 -4.98 22.75 7.85
N SER A 139 -4.42 21.59 8.21
CA SER A 139 -4.69 20.34 7.53
C SER A 139 -4.59 19.15 8.46
N ALA A 140 -5.50 18.19 8.28
CA ALA A 140 -5.61 16.97 9.06
C ALA A 140 -6.02 15.80 8.15
N GLY A 141 -5.68 14.58 8.55
CA GLY A 141 -6.07 13.38 7.83
C GLY A 141 -5.00 12.82 6.88
N VAL A 142 -5.44 12.08 5.86
CA VAL A 142 -4.54 11.43 4.90
C VAL A 142 -3.78 12.45 4.03
N CYS A 143 -4.31 13.67 3.89
CA CYS A 143 -3.76 14.70 3.01
C CYS A 143 -2.50 15.39 3.58
N VAL A 144 -2.09 15.12 4.82
CA VAL A 144 -0.89 15.71 5.42
C VAL A 144 0.38 14.95 5.08
N THR A 145 1.49 15.68 5.01
CA THR A 145 2.82 15.09 4.86
C THR A 145 3.24 14.45 6.18
N ILE A 146 3.46 13.14 6.16
CA ILE A 146 4.14 12.41 7.25
C ILE A 146 5.31 11.65 6.60
N PRO A 147 6.54 11.81 7.10
CA PRO A 147 7.69 11.06 6.60
C PRO A 147 7.45 9.55 6.64
N PRO A 148 8.00 8.79 5.68
CA PRO A 148 7.99 7.33 5.77
C PRO A 148 8.78 6.88 7.01
N VAL A 149 8.40 5.72 7.57
CA VAL A 149 9.09 5.15 8.74
C VAL A 149 10.50 4.66 8.39
N GLU A 150 10.69 4.18 7.16
CA GLU A 150 11.96 3.75 6.61
C GLU A 150 11.92 3.84 5.07
N ALA A 151 13.08 3.77 4.42
CA ALA A 151 13.16 3.62 2.98
C ALA A 151 13.05 2.13 2.62
N THR A 152 12.18 1.81 1.66
CA THR A 152 11.98 0.43 1.17
C THR A 152 12.33 0.35 -0.33
N PRO A 153 12.71 -0.85 -0.85
CA PRO A 153 13.18 -0.99 -2.24
C PRO A 153 12.15 -0.51 -3.28
N VAL A 154 10.89 -0.88 -3.08
CA VAL A 154 9.76 -0.20 -3.74
C VAL A 154 9.23 0.84 -2.76
N PRO A 155 9.04 2.13 -3.15
CA PRO A 155 8.60 3.16 -2.23
C PRO A 155 7.27 2.83 -1.54
N THR A 156 7.31 2.65 -0.22
CA THR A 156 6.12 2.47 0.63
C THR A 156 5.95 3.65 1.58
N GLY A 157 4.73 3.85 2.08
CA GLY A 157 4.41 4.96 2.98
C GLY A 157 3.66 4.50 4.21
N ALA A 158 3.88 5.21 5.32
CA ALA A 158 3.17 4.96 6.57
C ALA A 158 1.67 5.27 6.43
N PRO A 159 0.77 4.38 6.91
CA PRO A 159 -0.66 4.61 6.90
C PRO A 159 -1.05 5.76 7.85
N LYS A 160 -2.13 6.45 7.53
CA LYS A 160 -2.76 7.44 8.41
C LYS A 160 -4.10 6.88 8.85
N THR A 161 -4.20 6.43 10.11
CA THR A 161 -5.35 5.69 10.64
C THR A 161 -6.22 6.56 11.54
N GLY A 162 -7.46 6.11 11.81
CA GLY A 162 -8.50 6.90 12.47
C GLY A 162 -8.04 7.60 13.75
N TYR A 163 -7.50 6.88 14.74
CA TYR A 163 -7.08 7.48 16.01
C TYR A 163 -6.06 8.62 15.84
N MET A 164 -5.10 8.44 14.92
CA MET A 164 -4.12 9.49 14.63
C MET A 164 -4.78 10.69 13.98
N ILE A 165 -5.73 10.47 13.07
CA ILE A 165 -6.46 11.53 12.36
C ILE A 165 -7.35 12.33 13.33
N GLU A 166 -8.10 11.65 14.20
CA GLU A 166 -8.95 12.32 15.20
C GLU A 166 -8.12 13.15 16.19
N SER A 167 -6.87 12.75 16.46
CA SER A 167 -5.93 13.50 17.29
C SER A 167 -5.28 14.71 16.59
N MET A 168 -5.51 14.90 15.28
CA MET A 168 -5.02 16.07 14.54
C MET A 168 -5.94 17.30 14.68
N VAL A 169 -6.99 17.22 15.51
CA VAL A 169 -7.97 18.30 15.71
C VAL A 169 -7.74 19.00 17.04
#